data_AF-A0A536B168-F1
#
_entry.id   AF-A0A536B168-F1
#
_cell.length_a   1.000
_cell.length_b   1.000
_cell.length_c   1.000
_cell.angle_alpha   90.00
_cell.angle_beta   90.00
_cell.angle_gamma   90.00
#
_symmetry.space_group_name_H-M   'P 1'
#
loop_
_entity.id
_entity.type
_entity.pdbx_description
1 polymer ?
#
loop_
_entity_poly.entity_id
_entity_poly.type
_entity_poly.pdbx_seq_one_letter_code
_entity_poly.pdbx_strand_id
1 'polypeptide(L)'
;MTAGDELRFIDAQHGWLRTSVMIASTGGCVVPSTAPSACRSVILHTSDGGGTWQEQHSVDQPSKLGPGLRALTVLDDRHAWAVQLGSSGPSVNACLPCTPFDAAIGVVATSDGSTWAPVGDLPAFVDGMHFVDAQTGFA
;
A
#
# COMPACT_ATOMS: atom_id res chain seq x y z
N MET A 1 3.43 -16.83 8.28
CA MET A 1 2.96 -15.92 7.23
C MET A 1 3.66 -14.59 7.46
N THR A 2 4.80 -14.35 6.81
CA THR A 2 5.45 -13.04 6.89
C THR A 2 4.70 -12.10 5.95
N ALA A 3 3.85 -11.26 6.53
CA ALA A 3 3.31 -10.09 5.87
C ALA A 3 4.49 -9.26 5.33
N GLY A 4 4.35 -8.70 4.13
CA GLY A 4 5.42 -7.95 3.46
C GLY A 4 6.05 -6.85 4.34
N ASP A 5 7.27 -6.45 3.98
CA ASP A 5 8.11 -5.57 4.78
C ASP A 5 7.37 -4.28 5.20
N GLU A 6 7.16 -4.09 6.51
CA GLU A 6 6.62 -2.83 7.04
C GLU A 6 7.68 -1.73 7.03
N LEU A 7 8.93 -2.05 7.37
CA LEU A 7 10.07 -1.14 7.31
C LEU A 7 11.26 -1.88 6.70
N ARG A 8 11.89 -1.29 5.68
CA ARG A 8 13.09 -1.84 5.06
C ARG A 8 14.06 -0.75 4.64
N PHE A 9 15.32 -0.91 5.03
CA PHE A 9 16.43 -0.12 4.51
C PHE A 9 17.12 -0.88 3.37
N ILE A 10 17.45 -0.15 2.30
CA ILE A 10 18.21 -0.64 1.15
C ILE A 10 19.70 -0.41 1.37
N ASP A 11 20.04 0.73 1.99
CA ASP A 11 21.35 1.06 2.51
C ASP A 11 21.22 1.94 3.77
N ALA A 12 22.32 2.53 4.24
CA ALA A 12 22.32 3.36 5.45
C ALA A 12 21.54 4.67 5.32
N GLN A 13 21.24 5.11 4.09
CA GLN A 13 20.58 6.37 3.79
C GLN A 13 19.15 6.15 3.27
N HIS A 14 18.92 5.10 2.50
CA HIS A 14 17.68 4.87 1.78
C HIS A 14 16.82 3.80 2.46
N GLY A 15 15.57 4.14 2.75
CA GLY A 15 14.64 3.24 3.40
C GLY A 15 13.18 3.53 3.08
N TRP A 16 12.35 2.50 3.21
CA TRP A 16 10.94 2.49 2.87
C TRP A 16 10.11 2.00 4.04
N LEU A 17 8.95 2.63 4.26
CA LEU A 17 8.04 2.31 5.36
C LEU A 17 6.60 2.27 4.86
N ARG A 18 5.91 1.16 5.06
CA ARG A 18 4.45 1.05 4.93
C ARG A 18 3.83 1.21 6.31
N THR A 19 2.92 2.18 6.46
CA THR A 19 2.21 2.39 7.74
C THR A 19 0.79 2.89 7.51
N SER A 20 0.02 3.09 8.59
CA SER A 20 -1.29 3.75 8.56
C SER A 20 -1.23 5.06 9.33
N VAL A 21 -1.81 6.12 8.78
CA VAL A 21 -1.85 7.45 9.40
C VAL A 21 -3.29 7.93 9.51
N MET A 22 -3.61 8.65 10.59
CA MET A 22 -4.93 9.24 10.80
C MET A 22 -5.08 10.53 9.98
N ILE A 23 -6.22 10.71 9.31
CA ILE A 23 -6.56 11.88 8.51
C ILE A 23 -7.42 12.90 9.30
N ALA A 24 -7.98 12.52 10.46
CA ALA A 24 -8.71 13.41 11.37
C ALA A 24 -8.70 12.90 12.82
N SER A 25 -8.77 13.81 13.79
CA SER A 25 -8.73 13.51 15.24
C SER A 25 -10.02 12.89 15.80
N THR A 26 -11.07 12.77 15.00
CA THR A 26 -12.43 12.37 15.43
C THR A 26 -12.81 10.93 15.07
N GLY A 27 -11.95 10.18 14.38
CA GLY A 27 -12.17 8.76 14.07
C GLY A 27 -10.88 7.96 14.20
N GLY A 28 -10.88 6.90 15.00
CA GLY A 28 -9.74 6.00 15.11
C GLY A 28 -9.74 4.93 14.00
N CYS A 29 -8.60 4.26 13.80
CA CYS A 29 -8.45 3.15 12.84
C CYS A 29 -9.09 1.83 13.34
N VAL A 30 -10.10 1.90 14.21
CA VAL A 30 -10.64 0.73 14.90
C VAL A 30 -11.61 -0.02 13.98
N VAL A 31 -11.30 -1.29 13.73
CA VAL A 31 -12.25 -2.24 13.12
C VAL A 31 -13.04 -2.94 14.23
N PRO A 32 -14.35 -3.19 14.06
CA PRO A 32 -15.22 -2.72 13.00
C PRO A 32 -15.79 -1.33 13.32
N SER A 33 -15.63 -0.37 12.41
CA SER A 33 -16.27 0.95 12.53
C SER A 33 -17.28 1.17 11.41
N THR A 34 -18.45 1.71 11.77
CA THR A 34 -19.48 2.15 10.81
C THR A 34 -19.27 3.59 10.34
N ALA A 35 -18.33 4.32 10.95
CA ALA A 35 -17.97 5.66 10.52
C ALA A 35 -17.07 5.62 9.27
N PRO A 36 -17.08 6.69 8.44
CA PRO A 36 -16.10 6.86 7.37
C PRO A 36 -14.69 6.68 7.91
N SER A 37 -13.84 5.99 7.16
CA SER A 37 -12.46 5.75 7.57
C SER A 37 -11.72 7.06 7.75
N ALA A 38 -11.26 7.32 8.96
CA ALA A 38 -10.39 8.45 9.27
C ALA A 38 -8.91 8.07 9.19
N CYS A 39 -8.56 7.02 8.43
CA CYS A 39 -7.19 6.58 8.26
C CYS A 39 -6.89 6.31 6.78
N ARG A 40 -5.63 6.50 6.40
CA ARG A 40 -5.06 6.10 5.11
C ARG A 40 -3.84 5.23 5.35
N SER A 41 -3.63 4.25 4.49
CA SER A 41 -2.36 3.53 4.42
C SER A 41 -1.39 4.31 3.53
N VAL A 42 -0.14 4.45 3.96
CA VAL A 42 0.88 5.25 3.27
C VAL A 42 2.15 4.45 3.06
N ILE A 43 2.84 4.76 1.98
CA ILE A 43 4.23 4.37 1.71
C ILE A 43 5.09 5.62 1.87
N LEU A 44 6.09 5.54 2.75
CA LEU A 44 7.05 6.59 3.02
C LEU A 44 8.44 6.14 2.55
N HIS A 45 9.24 7.09 2.08
CA HIS A 45 10.64 6.90 1.70
C HIS A 45 11.53 7.90 2.46
N THR A 46 12.72 7.46 2.86
CA THR A 46 13.78 8.28 3.43
C THR A 46 15.03 8.19 2.55
N SER A 47 15.78 9.28 2.45
CA SER A 47 17.09 9.35 1.79
C SER A 47 18.20 9.87 2.71
N ASP A 48 17.91 10.01 4.00
CA ASP A 48 18.82 10.53 5.02
C ASP A 48 18.95 9.59 6.25
N GLY A 49 18.67 8.30 6.07
CA GLY A 49 18.81 7.28 7.12
C GLY A 49 17.67 7.30 8.14
N GLY A 50 16.51 7.84 7.77
CA GLY A 50 15.33 7.93 8.63
C GLY A 50 15.23 9.22 9.44
N GLY A 51 16.07 10.23 9.14
CA GLY A 51 15.97 11.57 9.72
C GLY A 51 14.72 12.30 9.23
N THR A 52 14.36 12.12 7.96
CA THR A 52 13.14 12.61 7.33
C THR A 52 12.49 11.53 6.48
N TRP A 53 11.16 11.55 6.43
CA TRP A 53 10.32 10.61 5.68
C TRP A 53 9.35 11.37 4.79
N GLN A 54 9.32 11.03 3.50
CA GLN A 54 8.46 11.63 2.50
C GLN A 54 7.44 10.63 2.00
N GLU A 55 6.17 11.02 1.93
CA GLU A 55 5.11 10.19 1.37
C GLU A 55 5.26 10.03 -0.14
N GLN A 56 5.25 8.79 -0.60
CA GLN A 56 5.32 8.44 -2.02
C GLN A 56 3.98 7.96 -2.58
N HIS A 57 3.18 7.26 -1.76
CA HIS A 57 1.87 6.75 -2.18
C HIS A 57 0.93 6.62 -0.99
N SER A 58 -0.37 6.80 -1.21
CA SER A 58 -1.38 6.59 -0.18
C SER A 58 -2.71 6.08 -0.73
N VAL A 59 -3.40 5.31 0.10
CA VAL A 59 -4.70 4.70 -0.21
C VAL A 59 -5.59 4.83 1.01
N ASP A 60 -6.84 5.21 0.79
CA ASP A 60 -7.83 5.25 1.87
C ASP A 60 -7.97 3.87 2.53
N GLN A 61 -8.09 3.85 3.86
CA GLN A 61 -8.17 2.61 4.61
C GLN A 61 -9.65 2.26 4.89
N PRO A 62 -10.33 1.41 4.11
CA PRO A 62 -11.71 1.05 4.39
C PRO A 62 -11.85 0.38 5.77
N SER A 63 -12.60 1.02 6.67
CA SER A 63 -12.78 0.65 8.09
C SER A 63 -13.37 -0.74 8.34
N LYS A 64 -13.91 -1.41 7.31
CA LYS A 64 -14.46 -2.77 7.40
C LYS A 64 -13.54 -3.85 6.84
N LEU A 65 -12.58 -3.49 5.97
CA LEU A 65 -11.74 -4.46 5.27
C LEU A 65 -10.32 -4.50 5.84
N GLY A 66 -9.90 -3.48 6.61
CA GLY A 66 -8.56 -3.38 7.17
C GLY A 66 -7.67 -2.43 6.35
N PRO A 67 -6.33 -2.52 6.49
CA PRO A 67 -5.38 -1.66 5.78
C PRO A 67 -5.62 -1.57 4.27
N GLY A 68 -5.58 -0.36 3.72
CA GLY A 68 -5.73 -0.09 2.29
C GLY A 68 -4.55 -0.62 1.48
N LEU A 69 -3.33 -0.56 2.05
CA LEU A 69 -2.16 -1.25 1.54
C LEU A 69 -2.00 -2.57 2.28
N ARG A 70 -1.74 -3.68 1.59
CA ARG A 70 -1.60 -5.02 2.20
C ARG A 70 -0.16 -5.47 2.32
N ALA A 71 0.65 -5.16 1.32
CA ALA A 71 2.06 -5.52 1.27
C ALA A 71 2.87 -4.44 0.54
N LEU A 72 4.14 -4.37 0.89
CA LEU A 72 5.18 -3.60 0.20
C LEU A 72 6.35 -4.54 -0.05
N THR A 73 6.88 -4.52 -1.27
CA THR A 73 8.14 -5.20 -1.61
C THR A 73 9.04 -4.18 -2.29
N VAL A 74 10.25 -4.06 -1.78
CA VAL A 74 11.24 -3.11 -2.28
C VAL A 74 12.40 -3.89 -2.88
N LEU A 75 12.81 -3.50 -4.08
CA LEU A 75 13.97 -4.08 -4.75
C LEU A 75 15.21 -3.22 -4.51
N ASP A 76 15.09 -1.92 -4.76
CA ASP A 76 16.14 -0.92 -4.57
C ASP A 76 15.55 0.46 -4.19
N ASP A 77 16.36 1.51 -4.25
CA ASP A 77 15.96 2.88 -3.91
C ASP A 77 14.91 3.48 -4.87
N ARG A 78 14.74 2.91 -6.07
CA ARG A 78 13.83 3.41 -7.10
C ARG A 78 12.72 2.44 -7.49
N HIS A 79 12.88 1.15 -7.19
CA HIS A 79 11.95 0.11 -7.61
C HIS A 79 11.25 -0.53 -6.42
N ALA A 80 9.92 -0.40 -6.39
CA ALA A 80 9.09 -1.01 -5.37
C ALA A 80 7.68 -1.34 -5.91
N TRP A 81 7.02 -2.30 -5.28
CA TRP A 81 5.65 -2.72 -5.58
C TRP A 81 4.82 -2.78 -4.32
N ALA A 82 3.54 -2.44 -4.43
CA ALA A 82 2.60 -2.52 -3.33
C ALA A 82 1.28 -3.15 -3.76
N VAL A 83 0.70 -3.93 -2.86
CA VAL A 83 -0.65 -4.46 -2.97
C VAL A 83 -1.60 -3.50 -2.30
N GLN A 84 -2.67 -3.10 -2.99
CA GLN A 84 -3.70 -2.22 -2.46
C GLN A 84 -5.11 -2.78 -2.65
N LEU A 85 -6.02 -2.39 -1.76
CA LEU A 85 -7.45 -2.61 -1.94
C LEU A 85 -8.01 -1.65 -3.00
N GLY A 86 -8.84 -2.17 -3.90
CA GLY A 86 -9.40 -1.45 -5.03
C GLY A 86 -8.61 -1.72 -6.32
N SER A 87 -9.24 -1.47 -7.47
CA SER A 87 -8.58 -1.60 -8.77
C SER A 87 -7.39 -0.66 -8.87
N SER A 88 -6.34 -1.11 -9.53
CA SER A 88 -5.12 -0.35 -9.77
C SER A 88 -5.36 0.88 -10.66
N GLY A 89 -6.33 0.87 -11.60
CA GLY A 89 -6.65 2.02 -12.47
C GLY A 89 -7.69 3.02 -11.96
N PRO A 90 -7.89 4.17 -12.64
CA PRO A 90 -8.94 5.12 -12.32
C PRO A 90 -10.29 4.55 -12.76
N SER A 91 -11.01 3.92 -11.84
CA SER A 91 -12.38 3.50 -12.07
C SER A 91 -13.21 3.76 -10.83
N VAL A 92 -13.81 4.94 -10.84
CA VAL A 92 -15.21 5.23 -10.51
C VAL A 92 -15.88 4.27 -9.51
N ASN A 93 -16.20 4.80 -8.32
CA ASN A 93 -17.13 4.20 -7.36
C ASN A 93 -16.64 2.97 -6.59
N ALA A 94 -15.47 3.06 -5.96
CA ALA A 94 -14.97 2.04 -5.02
C ALA A 94 -15.81 1.87 -3.73
N CYS A 95 -17.01 2.44 -3.64
CA CYS A 95 -17.98 2.08 -2.59
C CYS A 95 -19.39 2.54 -2.94
N LEU A 96 -20.26 1.63 -3.46
CA LEU A 96 -21.73 1.70 -3.41
C LEU A 96 -22.32 0.49 -4.19
N PRO A 97 -22.91 -0.55 -3.57
CA PRO A 97 -22.83 -1.06 -2.20
C PRO A 97 -21.87 -2.27 -2.15
N CYS A 98 -20.67 -2.12 -1.60
CA CYS A 98 -19.72 -3.23 -1.54
C CYS A 98 -20.28 -4.38 -0.70
N THR A 99 -20.56 -5.52 -1.33
CA THR A 99 -20.39 -6.76 -0.60
C THR A 99 -18.89 -6.86 -0.28
N PRO A 100 -18.50 -7.28 0.94
CA PRO A 100 -17.10 -7.24 1.39
C PRO A 100 -16.14 -8.16 0.58
N PHE A 101 -16.62 -8.86 -0.45
CA PHE A 101 -15.90 -9.88 -1.20
C PHE A 101 -15.56 -9.50 -2.66
N ASP A 102 -16.05 -8.36 -3.18
CA ASP A 102 -15.79 -7.93 -4.57
C ASP A 102 -14.70 -6.85 -4.71
N ALA A 103 -13.98 -6.55 -3.63
CA ALA A 103 -12.87 -5.59 -3.70
C ALA A 103 -11.72 -6.21 -4.49
N ALA A 104 -11.54 -5.78 -5.75
CA ALA A 104 -10.35 -6.07 -6.54
C ALA A 104 -9.09 -5.71 -5.75
N ILE A 105 -8.03 -6.51 -5.92
CA ILE A 105 -6.74 -6.23 -5.31
C ILE A 105 -5.83 -5.67 -6.40
N GLY A 106 -5.55 -4.37 -6.34
CA GLY A 106 -4.66 -3.71 -7.29
C GLY A 106 -3.19 -3.89 -6.90
N VAL A 107 -2.32 -3.96 -7.90
CA VAL A 107 -0.87 -3.86 -7.75
C VAL A 107 -0.44 -2.54 -8.38
N VAL A 108 0.31 -1.76 -7.61
CA VAL A 108 0.98 -0.53 -8.06
C VAL A 108 2.49 -0.69 -7.93
N ALA A 109 3.25 -0.02 -8.79
CA ALA A 109 4.71 -0.06 -8.79
C ALA A 109 5.31 1.31 -9.05
N THR A 110 6.53 1.50 -8.58
CA THR A 110 7.40 2.63 -8.94
C THR A 110 8.69 2.11 -9.55
N SER A 111 9.26 2.88 -10.48
CA SER A 111 10.57 2.63 -11.10
C SER A 111 11.54 3.82 -10.96
N ASP A 112 11.09 4.90 -10.34
CA ASP A 112 11.87 6.11 -10.05
C ASP A 112 11.85 6.50 -8.56
N GLY A 113 11.23 5.67 -7.71
CA GLY A 113 11.12 5.87 -6.27
C GLY A 113 10.07 6.89 -5.84
N SER A 114 9.35 7.52 -6.77
CA SER A 114 8.43 8.62 -6.45
C SER A 114 7.12 8.65 -7.21
N THR A 115 7.07 8.09 -8.41
CA THR A 115 5.86 7.96 -9.21
C THR A 115 5.36 6.53 -9.16
N TRP A 116 4.12 6.37 -8.74
CA TRP A 116 3.46 5.07 -8.60
C TRP A 116 2.42 4.89 -9.70
N ALA A 117 2.54 3.79 -10.44
CA ALA A 117 1.67 3.46 -11.55
C ALA A 117 0.98 2.09 -11.35
N PRO A 118 -0.26 1.94 -11.83
CA PRO A 118 -0.95 0.66 -11.87
C PRO A 118 -0.19 -0.34 -12.74
N VAL A 119 0.00 -1.57 -12.26
CA VAL A 119 0.61 -2.64 -13.06
C VAL A 119 -0.31 -3.84 -13.30
N GLY A 120 -1.37 -3.98 -12.51
CA GLY A 120 -2.39 -5.00 -12.73
C GLY A 120 -3.34 -5.18 -11.56
N ASP A 121 -4.39 -5.97 -11.78
CA ASP A 121 -5.35 -6.38 -10.75
C ASP A 121 -5.27 -7.89 -10.53
N LEU A 122 -5.24 -8.30 -9.26
CA LEU A 122 -5.20 -9.69 -8.83
C LEU A 122 -6.63 -10.21 -8.62
N PRO A 123 -6.92 -11.45 -9.05
CA PRO A 123 -8.28 -11.98 -9.10
C PRO A 123 -8.94 -12.26 -7.74
N ALA A 124 -8.19 -12.35 -6.63
CA ALA A 124 -8.72 -12.42 -5.25
C ALA A 124 -7.59 -12.27 -4.20
N PHE A 125 -7.97 -12.14 -2.91
CA PHE A 125 -7.11 -11.99 -1.71
C PHE A 125 -5.70 -12.59 -1.85
N VAL A 126 -4.71 -11.71 -2.03
CA VAL A 126 -3.29 -12.06 -1.97
C VAL A 126 -2.71 -11.51 -0.66
N ASP A 127 -2.25 -12.42 0.20
CA ASP A 127 -1.64 -12.09 1.50
C ASP A 127 -0.13 -11.79 1.41
N GLY A 128 0.48 -11.93 0.23
CA GLY A 128 1.87 -11.56 0.00
C GLY A 128 2.28 -11.64 -1.47
N MET A 129 3.12 -10.72 -1.91
CA MET A 129 3.81 -10.81 -3.19
C MET A 129 5.30 -11.05 -2.96
N HIS A 130 5.95 -11.71 -3.92
CA HIS A 130 7.37 -11.93 -3.93
C HIS A 130 7.93 -11.66 -5.32
N PHE A 131 8.96 -10.82 -5.39
CA PHE A 131 9.62 -10.46 -6.64
C PHE A 131 11.01 -11.08 -6.70
N VAL A 132 11.39 -11.54 -7.88
CA VAL A 132 12.70 -12.13 -8.18
C VAL A 132 13.65 -11.06 -8.73
N ASP A 133 13.12 -10.12 -9.52
CA ASP A 133 13.86 -8.98 -10.09
C ASP A 133 12.91 -7.83 -10.49
N ALA A 134 13.42 -6.79 -11.16
CA ALA A 134 12.66 -5.60 -11.55
C ALA A 134 11.56 -5.86 -12.59
N GLN A 135 11.53 -7.05 -13.20
CA GLN A 135 10.61 -7.42 -14.25
C GLN A 135 9.80 -8.67 -13.90
N THR A 136 10.13 -9.36 -12.81
CA THR A 136 9.63 -10.68 -12.48
C THR A 136 9.16 -10.74 -11.03
N GLY A 137 7.89 -11.05 -10.81
CA GLY A 137 7.34 -11.37 -9.50
C GLY A 137 6.07 -12.20 -9.58
N PHE A 138 5.66 -12.70 -8.42
CA PHE A 138 4.46 -13.51 -8.23
C PHE A 138 3.69 -13.05 -7.01
N ALA A 139 2.37 -13.24 -7.09
CA ALA A 139 1.35 -12.83 -6.14
C ALA A 139 0.44 -14.03 -5.88
#